data_AF-A0A348AE53-F1
#
_entry.id   AF-A0A348AE53-F1
#
_cell.length_a   1.000
_cell.length_b   1.000
_cell.length_c   1.000
_cell.angle_alpha   90.00
_cell.angle_beta   90.00
_cell.angle_gamma   90.00
#
_symmetry.space_group_name_H-M   'P 1'
#
loop_
_entity.id
_entity.type
_entity.pdbx_description
1 polymer ?
#
loop_
_entity_poly.entity_id
_entity_poly.type
_entity_poly.pdbx_seq_one_letter_code
_entity_poly.pdbx_strand_id
1 'polypeptide(L)'
;MPIITLLSSVYQQVAPLFPPGLATSIAAAFIGDGKYLKAYRHEFIGALLMIGFTFTPGKWIGQDALAVAWTAHACGVIAADKIGGGPHVNPAVTVSMYALGKCSYTEAFVRVMGAMGGGLVAFPFYKMVADQFGLTPLGGPEFDPTDDDEGIKAAVSESVAVVLLMILIYTVNWELNFGKYHYWIKQSLTAVGIRYIIETFPRAGPAINPMLATTWYIFAKNAYPDHLGHYFTYWIAPFAAAIFASFLYVVYAGGTLFGKSVPFGPIKGHKAATESKKKK
;
A
#
# COMPACT_ATOMS: atom_id res chain seq x y z
N MET A 1 41.38 -10.75 12.10
CA MET A 1 41.09 -9.39 12.59
C MET A 1 40.28 -8.53 11.60
N PRO A 2 40.64 -8.37 10.31
CA PRO A 2 39.93 -7.42 9.42
C PRO A 2 38.46 -7.79 9.11
N ILE A 3 38.13 -9.08 9.04
CA ILE A 3 36.75 -9.53 8.79
C ILE A 3 35.81 -9.18 9.95
N ILE A 4 36.26 -9.32 11.21
CA ILE A 4 35.43 -9.01 12.38
C ILE A 4 35.16 -7.51 12.45
N THR A 5 36.16 -6.68 12.16
CA THR A 5 35.99 -5.21 12.09
C THR A 5 35.04 -4.80 10.98
N LEU A 6 35.16 -5.41 9.79
CA LEU A 6 34.24 -5.18 8.67
C LEU A 6 32.80 -5.57 9.04
N LEU A 7 32.60 -6.77 9.58
CA LEU A 7 31.28 -7.25 10.01
C LEU A 7 30.69 -6.39 11.13
N SER A 8 31.52 -5.93 12.07
CA SER A 8 31.09 -5.01 13.13
C SER A 8 30.69 -3.64 12.60
N SER A 9 31.44 -3.10 11.63
CA SER A 9 31.11 -1.85 10.95
C SER A 9 29.81 -1.96 10.15
N VAL A 10 29.64 -3.05 9.39
CA VAL A 10 28.38 -3.34 8.69
C VAL A 10 27.25 -3.47 9.69
N TYR A 11 27.40 -4.25 10.77
CA TYR A 11 26.38 -4.39 11.80
C TYR A 11 25.99 -3.05 12.45
N GLN A 12 26.96 -2.21 12.80
CA GLN A 12 26.68 -0.90 13.39
C GLN A 12 25.98 0.05 12.42
N GLN A 13 26.21 -0.08 11.11
CA GLN A 13 25.50 0.70 10.09
C GLN A 13 24.11 0.14 9.79
N VAL A 14 23.95 -1.18 9.82
CA VAL A 14 22.76 -1.91 9.38
C VAL A 14 21.76 -2.09 10.51
N ALA A 15 22.18 -2.47 11.71
CA ALA A 15 21.30 -2.79 12.82
C ALA A 15 20.36 -1.64 13.23
N PRO A 16 20.80 -0.36 13.28
CA PRO A 16 19.90 0.76 13.58
C PRO A 16 18.85 1.01 12.50
N LEU A 17 19.06 0.51 11.27
CA LEU A 17 18.15 0.68 10.15
C LEU A 17 16.97 -0.31 10.18
N PHE A 18 17.01 -1.31 11.06
CA PHE A 18 16.00 -2.36 11.12
C PHE A 18 15.26 -2.31 12.46
N PRO A 19 14.10 -1.63 12.53
CA PRO A 19 13.34 -1.51 13.77
C PRO A 19 12.81 -2.87 14.22
N PRO A 20 12.56 -3.08 15.52
CA PRO A 20 12.02 -4.34 16.06
C PRO A 20 10.77 -4.87 15.34
N GLY A 21 9.91 -4.00 14.79
CA GLY A 21 8.75 -4.43 14.03
C GLY A 21 9.05 -5.09 12.69
N LEU A 22 10.29 -5.02 12.18
CA LEU A 22 10.69 -5.85 11.04
C LEU A 22 10.75 -7.33 11.44
N ALA A 23 11.25 -7.64 12.64
CA ALA A 23 11.28 -9.02 13.12
C ALA A 23 9.87 -9.59 13.28
N THR A 24 8.93 -8.79 13.82
CA THR A 24 7.52 -9.21 13.93
C THR A 24 6.85 -9.35 12.56
N SER A 25 7.17 -8.47 11.61
CA SER A 25 6.76 -8.61 10.21
C SER A 25 7.25 -9.92 9.59
N ILE A 26 8.54 -10.22 9.69
CA ILE A 26 9.13 -11.45 9.12
C ILE A 26 8.53 -12.69 9.78
N ALA A 27 8.30 -12.67 11.10
CA ALA A 27 7.67 -13.78 11.80
C ALA A 27 6.26 -14.09 11.25
N ALA A 28 5.50 -13.07 10.84
CA ALA A 28 4.18 -13.26 10.24
C ALA A 28 4.22 -14.07 8.93
N ALA A 29 5.33 -14.05 8.19
CA ALA A 29 5.50 -14.82 6.97
C ALA A 29 5.42 -16.34 7.18
N PHE A 30 5.67 -16.80 8.42
CA PHE A 30 5.69 -18.21 8.80
C PHE A 30 4.39 -18.68 9.48
N ILE A 31 3.37 -17.82 9.61
CA ILE A 31 2.07 -18.21 10.17
C ILE A 31 1.44 -19.34 9.34
N GLY A 32 0.93 -20.36 10.04
CA GLY A 32 0.35 -21.55 9.41
C GLY A 32 1.38 -22.31 8.60
N ASP A 33 2.57 -22.52 9.17
CA ASP A 33 3.71 -23.23 8.58
C ASP A 33 4.13 -22.66 7.22
N GLY A 34 4.10 -21.34 7.10
CA GLY A 34 4.49 -20.63 5.86
C GLY A 34 3.46 -20.73 4.73
N LYS A 35 2.22 -21.18 4.99
CA LYS A 35 1.13 -21.22 3.99
C LYS A 35 0.95 -19.89 3.25
N TYR A 36 1.19 -18.76 3.92
CA TYR A 36 1.01 -17.42 3.37
C TYR A 36 2.33 -16.72 3.00
N LEU A 37 3.46 -17.43 2.99
CA LEU A 37 4.78 -16.89 2.66
C LEU A 37 4.82 -16.21 1.28
N LYS A 38 4.11 -16.79 0.30
CA LYS A 38 3.99 -16.19 -1.04
C LYS A 38 3.31 -14.82 -0.98
N ALA A 39 2.21 -14.69 -0.25
CA ALA A 39 1.50 -13.43 -0.08
C ALA A 39 2.40 -12.40 0.62
N TYR A 40 3.08 -12.79 1.70
CA TYR A 40 4.06 -11.94 2.38
C TYR A 40 5.12 -11.39 1.42
N ARG A 41 5.77 -12.28 0.65
CA ARG A 41 6.82 -11.90 -0.30
C ARG A 41 6.31 -10.94 -1.37
N HIS A 42 5.10 -11.16 -1.86
CA HIS A 42 4.49 -10.30 -2.86
C HIS A 42 4.36 -8.87 -2.33
N GLU A 43 3.79 -8.72 -1.14
CA GLU A 43 3.60 -7.41 -0.50
C GLU A 43 4.93 -6.75 -0.13
N PHE A 44 5.90 -7.52 0.36
CA PHE A 44 7.23 -7.02 0.71
C PHE A 44 7.96 -6.44 -0.50
N ILE A 45 8.06 -7.21 -1.60
CA ILE A 45 8.73 -6.77 -2.83
C ILE A 45 7.94 -5.62 -3.47
N GLY A 46 6.61 -5.72 -3.47
CA GLY A 46 5.73 -4.67 -3.98
C GLY A 46 5.95 -3.33 -3.29
N ALA A 47 5.96 -3.33 -1.94
CA ALA A 47 6.18 -2.12 -1.16
C ALA A 47 7.57 -1.52 -1.39
N LEU A 48 8.61 -2.36 -1.46
CA LEU A 48 9.98 -1.92 -1.78
C LEU A 48 10.05 -1.20 -3.13
N LEU A 49 9.51 -1.81 -4.18
CA LEU A 49 9.47 -1.23 -5.52
C LEU A 49 8.63 0.05 -5.55
N MET A 50 7.43 0.03 -4.96
CA MET A 50 6.54 1.19 -4.94
C MET A 50 7.17 2.41 -4.29
N ILE A 51 7.84 2.24 -3.15
CA ILE A 51 8.52 3.34 -2.45
C ILE A 51 9.68 3.85 -3.30
N GLY A 52 10.51 2.96 -3.84
CA GLY A 52 11.62 3.32 -4.70
C GLY A 52 11.18 4.19 -5.88
N PHE A 53 10.19 3.74 -6.64
CA PHE A 53 9.73 4.45 -7.83
C PHE A 53 8.84 5.66 -7.55
N THR A 54 8.28 5.80 -6.34
CA THR A 54 7.42 6.95 -6.01
C THR A 54 8.21 8.10 -5.38
N PHE A 55 9.18 7.81 -4.51
CA PHE A 55 9.87 8.84 -3.70
C PHE A 55 11.25 9.22 -4.23
N THR A 56 11.92 8.35 -4.99
CA THR A 56 13.28 8.62 -5.49
C THR A 56 13.32 9.50 -6.75
N PRO A 57 12.47 9.31 -7.79
CA PRO A 57 12.73 9.89 -9.10
C PRO A 57 12.59 11.40 -9.11
N GLY A 58 11.53 11.98 -8.53
CA GLY A 58 11.36 13.44 -8.45
C GLY A 58 12.46 14.19 -7.66
N LYS A 59 13.34 13.46 -6.96
CA LYS A 59 14.48 14.01 -6.21
C LYS A 59 15.82 13.69 -6.86
N TRP A 60 15.96 12.53 -7.48
CA TRP A 60 17.24 12.04 -8.00
C TRP A 60 17.37 12.17 -9.52
N ILE A 61 16.26 12.12 -10.25
CA ILE A 61 16.25 12.08 -11.72
C ILE A 61 15.23 13.11 -12.25
N GLY A 62 15.71 14.14 -12.95
CA GLY A 62 14.81 15.18 -13.49
C GLY A 62 14.09 15.95 -12.38
N GLN A 63 14.84 16.41 -11.37
CA GLN A 63 14.37 17.14 -10.19
C GLN A 63 13.15 18.05 -10.48
N ASP A 64 12.08 17.81 -9.73
CA ASP A 64 10.80 18.54 -9.82
C ASP A 64 10.08 18.49 -11.20
N ALA A 65 10.55 17.68 -12.14
CA ALA A 65 9.86 17.45 -13.40
C ALA A 65 8.65 16.51 -13.20
N LEU A 66 7.45 17.09 -13.32
CA LEU A 66 6.18 16.37 -13.18
C LEU A 66 6.13 15.10 -14.04
N ALA A 67 6.54 15.19 -15.30
CA ALA A 67 6.52 14.07 -16.22
C ALA A 67 7.38 12.89 -15.74
N VAL A 68 8.54 13.15 -15.12
CA VAL A 68 9.42 12.11 -14.59
C VAL A 68 8.80 11.45 -13.36
N ALA A 69 8.23 12.25 -12.45
CA ALA A 69 7.58 11.73 -11.25
C ALA A 69 6.36 10.85 -11.59
N TRP A 70 5.54 11.28 -12.55
CA TRP A 70 4.39 10.51 -13.04
C TRP A 70 4.81 9.21 -13.76
N THR A 71 5.79 9.30 -14.66
CA THR A 71 6.27 8.13 -15.42
C THR A 71 6.91 7.12 -14.49
N ALA A 72 7.75 7.57 -13.55
CA ALA A 72 8.43 6.66 -12.66
C ALA A 72 7.47 6.01 -11.66
N HIS A 73 6.47 6.75 -11.14
CA HIS A 73 5.39 6.15 -10.36
C HIS A 73 4.64 5.07 -11.16
N ALA A 74 4.33 5.32 -12.44
CA ALA A 74 3.69 4.33 -13.30
C ALA A 74 4.56 3.09 -13.52
N CYS A 75 5.87 3.26 -13.74
CA CYS A 75 6.81 2.15 -13.77
C CYS A 75 6.81 1.37 -12.45
N GLY A 76 6.76 2.07 -11.31
CA GLY A 76 6.68 1.49 -9.97
C GLY A 76 5.47 0.60 -9.76
N VAL A 77 4.27 1.10 -10.09
CA VAL A 77 3.02 0.35 -9.97
C VAL A 77 3.05 -0.91 -10.84
N ILE A 78 3.46 -0.77 -12.10
CA ILE A 78 3.55 -1.90 -13.04
C ILE A 78 4.61 -2.92 -12.58
N ALA A 79 5.78 -2.44 -12.12
CA ALA A 79 6.85 -3.31 -11.63
C ALA A 79 6.44 -4.05 -10.35
N ALA A 80 5.80 -3.35 -9.41
CA ALA A 80 5.28 -3.95 -8.18
C ALA A 80 4.24 -5.03 -8.51
N ASP A 81 3.32 -4.78 -9.43
CA ASP A 81 2.34 -5.77 -9.87
C ASP A 81 2.98 -6.98 -10.58
N LYS A 82 3.86 -6.76 -11.57
CA LYS A 82 4.47 -7.85 -12.34
C LYS A 82 5.48 -8.68 -11.56
N ILE A 83 6.38 -8.02 -10.82
CA ILE A 83 7.49 -8.68 -10.13
C ILE A 83 7.02 -9.15 -8.75
N GLY A 84 6.25 -8.31 -8.05
CA GLY A 84 5.64 -8.67 -6.78
C GLY A 84 4.51 -9.69 -6.92
N GLY A 85 3.91 -9.88 -8.10
CA GLY A 85 2.89 -10.91 -8.32
C GLY A 85 1.49 -10.48 -7.84
N GLY A 86 1.10 -9.25 -8.15
CA GLY A 86 -0.17 -8.63 -7.78
C GLY A 86 -0.32 -8.33 -6.28
N PRO A 87 0.62 -7.60 -5.65
CA PRO A 87 0.49 -7.17 -4.26
C PRO A 87 -0.56 -6.07 -4.11
N HIS A 88 -1.13 -5.95 -2.92
CA HIS A 88 -1.99 -4.83 -2.57
C HIS A 88 -1.18 -3.57 -2.21
N VAL A 89 0.02 -3.77 -1.64
CA VAL A 89 1.00 -2.79 -1.11
C VAL A 89 0.45 -1.78 -0.12
N ASN A 90 -0.81 -1.94 0.26
CA ASN A 90 -1.60 -0.97 0.99
C ASN A 90 -2.54 -1.72 1.94
N PRO A 91 -2.39 -1.54 3.27
CA PRO A 91 -3.25 -2.18 4.24
C PRO A 91 -4.75 -1.84 4.06
N ALA A 92 -5.11 -0.64 3.61
CA ALA A 92 -6.52 -0.27 3.38
C ALA A 92 -7.11 -1.05 2.19
N VAL A 93 -6.34 -1.21 1.09
CA VAL A 93 -6.72 -2.10 -0.02
C VAL A 93 -6.90 -3.53 0.49
N THR A 94 -6.00 -4.01 1.34
CA THR A 94 -6.08 -5.36 1.92
C THR A 94 -7.34 -5.56 2.78
N VAL A 95 -7.72 -4.55 3.57
CA VAL A 95 -8.97 -4.57 4.35
C VAL A 95 -10.19 -4.63 3.43
N SER A 96 -10.20 -3.88 2.32
CA SER A 96 -11.24 -4.00 1.29
C SER A 96 -11.30 -5.42 0.69
N MET A 97 -10.17 -6.00 0.31
CA MET A 97 -10.11 -7.35 -0.23
C MET A 97 -10.64 -8.40 0.77
N TYR A 98 -10.32 -8.24 2.05
CA TYR A 98 -10.87 -9.08 3.11
C TYR A 98 -12.39 -8.88 3.26
N ALA A 99 -12.85 -7.63 3.29
CA ALA A 99 -14.27 -7.29 3.39
C ALA A 99 -15.09 -7.89 2.24
N LEU A 100 -14.51 -7.97 1.04
CA LEU A 100 -15.13 -8.55 -0.15
C LEU A 100 -14.90 -10.06 -0.31
N GLY A 101 -14.33 -10.72 0.70
CA GLY A 101 -14.06 -12.16 0.70
C GLY A 101 -13.02 -12.62 -0.32
N LYS A 102 -12.14 -11.72 -0.79
CA LYS A 102 -11.07 -12.03 -1.75
C LYS A 102 -9.83 -12.64 -1.09
N CYS A 103 -9.67 -12.45 0.21
CA CYS A 103 -8.65 -13.12 1.02
C CYS A 103 -9.22 -13.49 2.39
N SER A 104 -8.60 -14.45 3.06
CA SER A 104 -8.95 -14.79 4.45
C SER A 104 -8.41 -13.74 5.42
N TYR A 105 -8.94 -13.71 6.66
CA TYR A 105 -8.41 -12.85 7.71
C TYR A 105 -6.90 -13.06 7.93
N THR A 106 -6.46 -14.32 7.99
CA THR A 106 -5.04 -14.65 8.19
C THR A 106 -4.19 -14.20 7.01
N GLU A 107 -4.66 -14.38 5.77
CA GLU A 107 -3.94 -13.88 4.59
C GLU A 107 -3.88 -12.35 4.59
N ALA A 108 -4.98 -11.67 4.94
CA ALA A 108 -5.03 -10.22 5.06
C ALA A 108 -4.01 -9.71 6.08
N PHE A 109 -3.94 -10.31 7.26
CA PHE A 109 -2.94 -10.00 8.27
C PHE A 109 -1.51 -10.17 7.73
N VAL A 110 -1.20 -11.31 7.12
CA VAL A 110 0.15 -11.60 6.57
C VAL A 110 0.51 -10.60 5.46
N ARG A 111 -0.46 -10.19 4.65
CA ARG A 111 -0.25 -9.19 3.60
C ARG A 111 0.07 -7.80 4.18
N VAL A 112 -0.67 -7.36 5.19
CA VAL A 112 -0.37 -6.11 5.91
C VAL A 112 1.04 -6.16 6.49
N MET A 113 1.42 -7.26 7.13
CA MET A 113 2.77 -7.41 7.69
C MET A 113 3.86 -7.47 6.61
N GLY A 114 3.58 -8.07 5.45
CA GLY A 114 4.48 -8.06 4.29
C GLY A 114 4.71 -6.65 3.75
N ALA A 115 3.64 -5.88 3.57
CA ALA A 115 3.74 -4.48 3.14
C ALA A 115 4.53 -3.65 4.17
N MET A 116 4.22 -3.80 5.46
CA MET A 116 4.96 -3.14 6.55
C MET A 116 6.44 -3.50 6.53
N GLY A 117 6.77 -4.78 6.35
CA GLY A 117 8.16 -5.25 6.23
C GLY A 117 8.88 -4.58 5.06
N GLY A 118 8.24 -4.54 3.88
CA GLY A 118 8.80 -3.89 2.71
C GLY A 118 9.05 -2.40 2.94
N GLY A 119 8.11 -1.68 3.57
CA GLY A 119 8.28 -0.26 3.90
C GLY A 119 9.37 0.01 4.93
N LEU A 120 9.47 -0.81 5.98
CA LEU A 120 10.51 -0.71 7.01
C LEU A 120 11.92 -0.94 6.43
N VAL A 121 12.04 -1.70 5.34
CA VAL A 121 13.31 -1.90 4.63
C VAL A 121 13.56 -0.82 3.57
N ALA A 122 12.52 -0.38 2.87
CA ALA A 122 12.65 0.50 1.71
C ALA A 122 13.27 1.85 2.06
N PHE A 123 12.73 2.58 3.04
CA PHE A 123 13.23 3.92 3.36
C PHE A 123 14.70 3.93 3.79
N PRO A 124 15.15 3.06 4.73
CA PRO A 124 16.57 2.96 5.06
C PRO A 124 17.45 2.56 3.88
N PHE A 125 17.00 1.59 3.07
CA PHE A 125 17.74 1.14 1.91
C PHE A 125 17.96 2.27 0.90
N TYR A 126 16.90 3.00 0.55
CA TYR A 126 17.01 4.12 -0.39
C TYR A 126 17.73 5.33 0.21
N LYS A 127 17.69 5.53 1.54
CA LYS A 127 18.55 6.52 2.21
C LYS A 127 20.03 6.17 2.05
N MET A 128 20.41 4.90 2.29
CA MET A 128 21.79 4.44 2.11
C MET A 128 22.27 4.65 0.67
N VAL A 129 21.41 4.37 -0.33
CA VAL A 129 21.69 4.68 -1.73
C VAL A 129 21.87 6.18 -1.94
N ALA A 130 20.99 7.02 -1.39
CA ALA A 130 21.11 8.47 -1.52
C ALA A 130 22.43 8.99 -0.93
N ASP A 131 22.78 8.57 0.28
CA ASP A 131 24.02 8.98 0.95
C ASP A 131 25.25 8.55 0.14
N GLN A 132 25.26 7.31 -0.35
CA GLN A 132 26.39 6.73 -1.10
C GLN A 132 26.66 7.47 -2.42
N PHE A 133 25.61 8.01 -3.05
CA PHE A 133 25.71 8.73 -4.33
C PHE A 133 25.58 10.25 -4.20
N GLY A 134 25.51 10.79 -2.97
CA GLY A 134 25.35 12.23 -2.73
C GLY A 134 24.04 12.80 -3.28
N LEU A 135 22.98 12.00 -3.29
CA LEU A 135 21.66 12.38 -3.81
C LEU A 135 20.81 13.09 -2.76
N THR A 136 19.82 13.84 -3.21
CA THR A 136 18.88 14.54 -2.31
C THR A 136 18.16 13.56 -1.39
N PRO A 137 18.03 13.86 -0.08
CA PRO A 137 17.28 13.02 0.85
C PRO A 137 15.83 12.80 0.42
N LEU A 138 15.29 11.64 0.80
CA LEU A 138 13.88 11.33 0.61
C LEU A 138 12.99 12.22 1.50
N GLY A 139 11.76 12.45 1.05
CA GLY A 139 10.66 12.96 1.86
C GLY A 139 9.56 11.90 1.99
N GLY A 140 8.53 12.19 2.77
CA GLY A 140 7.37 11.32 2.94
C GLY A 140 6.23 11.99 3.68
N PRO A 141 5.14 11.25 3.97
CA PRO A 141 3.95 11.82 4.58
C PRO A 141 4.20 12.30 6.01
N GLU A 142 3.79 13.52 6.33
CA GLU A 142 3.98 14.10 7.66
C GLU A 142 2.64 14.50 8.26
N PHE A 143 2.41 14.05 9.50
CA PHE A 143 1.29 14.43 10.33
C PHE A 143 1.76 15.45 11.37
N ASP A 144 1.04 16.55 11.53
CA ASP A 144 1.28 17.52 12.59
C ASP A 144 0.56 17.06 13.87
N PRO A 145 1.29 16.66 14.93
CA PRO A 145 0.68 16.21 16.18
C PRO A 145 0.21 17.35 17.08
N THR A 146 0.42 18.61 16.70
CA THR A 146 0.10 19.77 17.54
C THR A 146 -1.22 20.46 17.15
N ASP A 147 -1.84 20.04 16.04
CA ASP A 147 -3.08 20.61 15.52
C ASP A 147 -4.13 19.51 15.28
N ASP A 148 -4.99 19.30 16.28
CA ASP A 148 -6.08 18.31 16.23
C ASP A 148 -7.12 18.62 15.13
N ASP A 149 -7.37 19.91 14.86
CA ASP A 149 -8.28 20.34 13.79
C ASP A 149 -7.70 19.99 12.41
N GLU A 150 -6.38 20.13 12.25
CA GLU A 150 -5.67 19.68 11.06
C GLU A 150 -5.68 18.15 10.96
N GLY A 151 -5.57 17.45 12.09
CA GLY A 151 -5.67 15.99 12.16
C GLY A 151 -7.01 15.44 11.66
N ILE A 152 -8.13 16.04 12.06
CA ILE A 152 -9.46 15.64 11.56
C ILE A 152 -9.59 15.93 10.06
N LYS A 153 -9.15 17.10 9.59
CA LYS A 153 -9.20 17.46 8.17
C LYS A 153 -8.32 16.53 7.33
N ALA A 154 -7.15 16.15 7.85
CA ALA A 154 -6.27 15.15 7.25
C ALA A 154 -6.96 13.78 7.17
N ALA A 155 -7.60 13.31 8.25
CA ALA A 155 -8.33 12.04 8.27
C ALA A 155 -9.50 12.01 7.26
N VAL A 156 -10.25 13.11 7.12
CA VAL A 156 -11.31 13.23 6.10
C VAL A 156 -10.71 13.21 4.70
N SER A 157 -9.62 13.96 4.47
CA SER A 157 -8.93 13.99 3.17
C SER A 157 -8.44 12.59 2.76
N GLU A 158 -7.77 11.88 3.67
CA GLU A 158 -7.32 10.49 3.49
C GLU A 158 -8.50 9.54 3.24
N SER A 159 -9.60 9.70 3.99
CA SER A 159 -10.80 8.86 3.80
C SER A 159 -11.39 9.01 2.40
N VAL A 160 -11.58 10.25 1.94
CA VAL A 160 -12.12 10.51 0.59
C VAL A 160 -11.19 9.95 -0.48
N ALA A 161 -9.88 10.17 -0.33
CA ALA A 161 -8.88 9.66 -1.25
C ALA A 161 -8.89 8.12 -1.32
N VAL A 162 -9.06 7.43 -0.19
CA VAL A 162 -9.16 5.96 -0.14
C VAL A 162 -10.47 5.46 -0.76
N VAL A 163 -11.61 6.14 -0.56
CA VAL A 163 -12.86 5.78 -1.26
C VAL A 163 -12.66 5.88 -2.78
N LEU A 164 -12.06 6.97 -3.26
CA LEU A 164 -11.76 7.16 -4.68
C LEU A 164 -10.77 6.12 -5.21
N LEU A 165 -9.74 5.79 -4.42
CA LEU A 165 -8.80 4.72 -4.75
C LEU A 165 -9.51 3.37 -4.91
N MET A 166 -10.41 3.02 -3.99
CA MET A 166 -11.16 1.77 -4.08
C MET A 166 -12.07 1.76 -5.32
N ILE A 167 -12.79 2.86 -5.59
CA ILE A 167 -13.63 3.00 -6.79
C ILE A 167 -12.79 2.83 -8.06
N LEU A 168 -11.61 3.46 -8.12
CA LEU A 168 -10.66 3.30 -9.21
C LEU A 168 -10.27 1.83 -9.40
N ILE A 169 -9.87 1.15 -8.32
CA ILE A 169 -9.48 -0.26 -8.36
C ILE A 169 -10.64 -1.12 -8.86
N TYR A 170 -11.83 -1.00 -8.27
CA TYR A 170 -12.98 -1.81 -8.70
C TYR A 170 -13.34 -1.55 -10.15
N THR A 171 -13.41 -0.29 -10.56
CA THR A 171 -13.77 0.08 -11.93
C THR A 171 -12.74 -0.44 -12.93
N VAL A 172 -11.47 -0.07 -12.75
CA VAL A 172 -10.43 -0.33 -13.75
C VAL A 172 -9.98 -1.79 -13.74
N ASN A 173 -9.90 -2.42 -12.56
CA ASN A 173 -9.38 -3.78 -12.45
C ASN A 173 -10.45 -4.87 -12.51
N TRP A 174 -11.71 -4.57 -12.16
CA TRP A 174 -12.77 -5.59 -12.10
C TRP A 174 -13.89 -5.38 -13.12
N GLU A 175 -14.27 -4.13 -13.38
CA GLU A 175 -15.42 -3.83 -14.24
C GLU A 175 -15.06 -3.67 -15.72
N LEU A 176 -13.96 -2.96 -16.00
CA LEU A 176 -13.53 -2.68 -17.35
C LEU A 176 -12.74 -3.85 -17.95
N ASN A 177 -12.98 -4.12 -19.23
CA ASN A 177 -12.22 -5.10 -20.02
C ASN A 177 -11.72 -4.43 -21.30
N PHE A 178 -10.40 -4.46 -21.52
CA PHE A 178 -9.75 -3.83 -22.68
C PHE A 178 -9.21 -4.86 -23.67
N GLY A 179 -9.78 -6.07 -23.69
CA GLY A 179 -9.45 -7.13 -24.63
C GLY A 179 -7.98 -7.55 -24.57
N LYS A 180 -7.33 -7.64 -25.74
CA LYS A 180 -5.94 -8.10 -25.90
C LYS A 180 -4.94 -7.33 -25.04
N TYR A 181 -5.16 -6.03 -24.82
CA TYR A 181 -4.24 -5.15 -24.08
C TYR A 181 -4.71 -4.87 -22.65
N HIS A 182 -5.66 -5.66 -22.12
CA HIS A 182 -6.29 -5.44 -20.82
C HIS A 182 -5.29 -5.21 -19.69
N TYR A 183 -4.23 -6.01 -19.59
CA TYR A 183 -3.23 -5.85 -18.54
C TYR A 183 -2.51 -4.50 -18.59
N TRP A 184 -1.98 -4.11 -19.75
CA TRP A 184 -1.19 -2.89 -19.86
C TRP A 184 -2.05 -1.65 -19.68
N ILE A 185 -3.23 -1.63 -20.30
CA ILE A 185 -4.16 -0.50 -20.18
C ILE A 185 -4.64 -0.36 -18.74
N LYS A 186 -5.07 -1.44 -18.08
CA LYS A 186 -5.59 -1.36 -16.70
C LYS A 186 -4.51 -0.92 -15.71
N GLN A 187 -3.28 -1.41 -15.84
CA GLN A 187 -2.21 -1.06 -14.90
C GLN A 187 -1.72 0.37 -15.11
N SER A 188 -1.62 0.83 -16.36
CA SER A 188 -1.31 2.24 -16.65
C SER A 188 -2.40 3.18 -16.14
N LEU A 189 -3.69 2.86 -16.34
CA LEU A 189 -4.80 3.66 -15.81
C LEU A 189 -4.84 3.64 -14.28
N THR A 190 -4.57 2.48 -13.66
CA THR A 190 -4.49 2.37 -12.20
C THR A 190 -3.37 3.26 -11.68
N ALA A 191 -2.18 3.25 -12.30
CA ALA A 191 -1.08 4.08 -11.88
C ALA A 191 -1.34 5.59 -12.03
N VAL A 192 -1.91 6.01 -13.17
CA VAL A 192 -2.30 7.41 -13.41
C VAL A 192 -3.35 7.83 -12.38
N GLY A 193 -4.36 7.00 -12.12
CA GLY A 193 -5.41 7.29 -11.14
C GLY A 193 -4.88 7.38 -9.71
N ILE A 194 -4.00 6.47 -9.29
CA ILE A 194 -3.32 6.55 -7.99
C ILE A 194 -2.54 7.86 -7.91
N ARG A 195 -1.73 8.18 -8.93
CA ARG A 195 -0.91 9.39 -8.95
C ARG A 195 -1.75 10.67 -8.83
N TYR A 196 -2.85 10.72 -9.57
CA TYR A 196 -3.78 11.83 -9.52
C TYR A 196 -4.42 12.01 -8.14
N ILE A 197 -4.86 10.91 -7.51
CA ILE A 197 -5.45 10.94 -6.17
C ILE A 197 -4.42 11.46 -5.15
N ILE A 198 -3.19 10.93 -5.17
CA ILE A 198 -2.15 11.37 -4.22
C ILE A 198 -1.81 12.86 -4.39
N GLU A 199 -1.76 13.38 -5.62
CA GLU A 199 -1.50 14.82 -5.84
C GLU A 199 -2.69 15.72 -5.51
N THR A 200 -3.92 15.22 -5.60
CA THR A 200 -5.15 16.00 -5.33
C THR A 200 -5.48 16.07 -3.83
N PHE A 201 -5.07 15.07 -3.05
CA PHE A 201 -5.35 14.99 -1.61
C PHE A 201 -4.05 15.00 -0.77
N PRO A 202 -3.24 16.08 -0.80
CA PRO A 202 -1.92 16.11 -0.18
C PRO A 202 -1.91 16.39 1.33
N ARG A 203 -3.09 16.56 1.97
CA ARG A 203 -3.21 17.22 3.28
C ARG A 203 -2.47 16.53 4.43
N ALA A 204 -2.39 15.20 4.41
CA ALA A 204 -1.63 14.42 5.40
C ALA A 204 -0.20 14.09 4.91
N GLY A 205 0.26 14.74 3.84
CA GLY A 205 1.22 14.12 2.94
C GLY A 205 0.55 12.93 2.25
N PRO A 206 0.75 12.74 0.95
CA PRO A 206 -0.20 12.00 0.13
C PRO A 206 -0.04 10.48 0.30
N ALA A 207 -0.48 9.97 1.44
CA ALA A 207 -0.20 8.63 1.90
C ALA A 207 -1.17 7.66 1.24
N ILE A 208 -2.48 7.86 1.45
CA ILE A 208 -3.58 6.96 1.06
C ILE A 208 -3.33 5.48 1.40
N ASN A 209 -2.36 5.24 2.28
CA ASN A 209 -1.70 3.97 2.51
C ASN A 209 -1.14 3.97 3.95
N PRO A 210 -1.80 3.25 4.87
CA PRO A 210 -1.40 3.16 6.27
C PRO A 210 0.06 2.73 6.46
N MET A 211 0.55 1.80 5.62
CA MET A 211 1.91 1.31 5.68
C MET A 211 2.92 2.41 5.36
N LEU A 212 2.63 3.20 4.32
CA LEU A 212 3.55 4.23 3.85
C LEU A 212 3.79 5.29 4.93
N ALA A 213 2.70 5.83 5.51
CA ALA A 213 2.80 6.86 6.54
C ALA A 213 3.50 6.35 7.81
N THR A 214 3.17 5.16 8.29
CA THR A 214 3.79 4.60 9.50
C THR A 214 5.25 4.24 9.30
N THR A 215 5.61 3.60 8.17
CA THR A 215 7.01 3.22 7.93
C THR A 215 7.89 4.43 7.64
N TRP A 216 7.36 5.47 7.00
CA TRP A 216 8.03 6.76 6.89
C TRP A 216 8.26 7.40 8.27
N TYR A 217 7.23 7.45 9.13
CA TYR A 217 7.38 8.01 10.47
C TYR A 217 8.47 7.28 11.27
N ILE A 218 8.45 5.94 11.24
CA ILE A 218 9.46 5.12 11.93
C ILE A 218 10.86 5.44 11.43
N PHE A 219 11.03 5.58 10.12
CA PHE A 219 12.30 5.96 9.53
C PHE A 219 12.73 7.39 9.91
N ALA A 220 11.82 8.37 9.75
CA ALA A 220 12.12 9.79 9.91
C ALA A 220 12.32 10.20 11.38
N LYS A 221 11.63 9.54 12.32
CA LYS A 221 11.69 9.83 13.76
C LYS A 221 12.48 8.79 14.56
N ASN A 222 12.92 7.71 13.92
CA ASN A 222 13.58 6.57 14.57
C ASN A 222 12.77 6.02 15.77
N ALA A 223 11.45 6.10 15.69
CA ALA A 223 10.51 5.73 16.75
C ALA A 223 9.14 5.39 16.15
N TYR A 224 8.36 4.57 16.85
CA TYR A 224 6.97 4.36 16.47
C TYR A 224 6.13 5.63 16.73
N PRO A 225 5.07 5.87 15.95
CA PRO A 225 4.13 6.95 16.25
C PRO A 225 3.57 6.77 17.67
N ASP A 226 3.67 7.82 18.47
CA ASP A 226 3.17 7.91 19.84
C ASP A 226 1.85 8.69 19.93
N HIS A 227 1.59 9.57 18.97
CA HIS A 227 0.35 10.33 18.88
C HIS A 227 -0.81 9.50 18.29
N LEU A 228 -1.94 9.44 19.00
CA LEU A 228 -3.13 8.70 18.56
C LEU A 228 -3.71 9.22 17.23
N GLY A 229 -3.56 10.52 16.97
CA GLY A 229 -3.97 11.15 15.71
C GLY A 229 -3.31 10.51 14.48
N HIS A 230 -2.07 10.03 14.58
CA HIS A 230 -1.41 9.30 13.48
C HIS A 230 -2.18 8.03 13.12
N TYR A 231 -2.53 7.21 14.11
CA TYR A 231 -3.25 5.96 13.89
C TYR A 231 -4.68 6.22 13.44
N PHE A 232 -5.33 7.25 13.98
CA PHE A 232 -6.66 7.63 13.52
C PHE A 232 -6.65 8.03 12.04
N THR A 233 -5.77 8.96 11.66
CA THR A 233 -5.67 9.51 10.30
C THR A 233 -5.22 8.49 9.27
N TYR A 234 -4.21 7.68 9.56
CA TYR A 234 -3.62 6.79 8.56
C TYR A 234 -4.10 5.35 8.63
N TRP A 235 -4.70 4.88 9.73
CA TRP A 235 -5.17 3.49 9.83
C TRP A 235 -6.69 3.41 9.94
N ILE A 236 -7.27 4.05 10.96
CA ILE A 236 -8.70 3.91 11.25
C ILE A 236 -9.56 4.52 10.13
N ALA A 237 -9.27 5.77 9.76
CA ALA A 237 -9.99 6.48 8.71
C ALA A 237 -9.89 5.77 7.34
N PRO A 238 -8.69 5.43 6.83
CA PRO A 238 -8.52 4.62 5.62
C PRO A 238 -9.21 3.26 5.66
N PHE A 239 -9.20 2.55 6.80
CA PHE A 239 -9.88 1.25 6.92
C PHE A 239 -11.39 1.41 6.84
N ALA A 240 -11.95 2.39 7.57
CA ALA A 240 -13.37 2.69 7.51
C ALA A 240 -13.80 3.08 6.08
N ALA A 241 -13.01 3.91 5.40
CA ALA A 241 -13.21 4.30 4.01
C ALA A 241 -13.16 3.10 3.05
N ALA A 242 -12.19 2.20 3.21
CA ALA A 242 -12.07 1.01 2.37
C ALA A 242 -13.24 0.04 2.57
N ILE A 243 -13.72 -0.15 3.81
CA ILE A 243 -14.92 -0.95 4.11
C ILE A 243 -16.15 -0.28 3.52
N PHE A 244 -16.29 1.04 3.66
CA PHE A 244 -17.41 1.78 3.09
C PHE A 244 -17.44 1.66 1.55
N ALA A 245 -16.31 1.83 0.87
CA ALA A 245 -16.22 1.64 -0.57
C ALA A 245 -16.53 0.19 -0.98
N SER A 246 -16.10 -0.80 -0.18
CA SER A 246 -16.47 -2.21 -0.38
C SER A 246 -17.97 -2.42 -0.29
N PHE A 247 -18.63 -1.81 0.71
CA PHE A 247 -20.09 -1.80 0.82
C PHE A 247 -20.74 -1.19 -0.42
N LEU A 248 -20.30 -0.01 -0.88
CA LEU A 248 -20.81 0.62 -2.09
C LEU A 248 -20.67 -0.29 -3.32
N TYR A 249 -19.53 -0.98 -3.44
CA TYR A 249 -19.31 -1.92 -4.53
C TYR A 249 -20.25 -3.13 -4.47
N VAL A 250 -20.50 -3.69 -3.28
CA VAL A 250 -21.49 -4.77 -3.12
C VAL A 250 -22.90 -4.30 -3.47
N VAL A 251 -23.29 -3.08 -3.08
CA VAL A 251 -24.59 -2.49 -3.48
C VAL A 251 -24.68 -2.30 -5.00
N TYR A 252 -23.57 -1.95 -5.66
CA TYR A 252 -23.52 -1.79 -7.10
C TYR A 252 -23.52 -3.14 -7.85
N ALA A 253 -22.51 -3.97 -7.63
CA ALA A 253 -22.22 -5.18 -8.41
C ALA A 253 -22.77 -6.49 -7.79
N GLY A 254 -23.12 -6.46 -6.50
CA GLY A 254 -23.58 -7.63 -5.74
C GLY A 254 -22.46 -8.33 -4.98
N GLY A 255 -22.81 -9.41 -4.29
CA GLY A 255 -21.88 -10.21 -3.50
C GLY A 255 -22.16 -10.13 -2.00
N THR A 256 -21.10 -10.28 -1.20
CA THR A 256 -21.18 -10.23 0.27
C THR A 256 -20.16 -9.26 0.84
N LEU A 257 -20.49 -8.70 2.00
CA LEU A 257 -19.58 -7.94 2.84
C LEU A 257 -19.32 -8.77 4.10
N PHE A 258 -18.07 -9.12 4.36
CA PHE A 258 -17.66 -10.04 5.43
C PHE A 258 -18.45 -11.36 5.43
N GLY A 259 -18.76 -11.88 4.23
CA GLY A 259 -19.53 -13.12 4.06
C GLY A 259 -21.03 -12.99 4.35
N LYS A 260 -21.54 -11.78 4.59
CA LYS A 260 -22.97 -11.50 4.76
C LYS A 260 -23.52 -10.73 3.56
N SER A 261 -24.71 -11.11 3.12
CA SER A 261 -25.44 -10.33 2.12
C SER A 261 -25.90 -9.01 2.73
N VAL A 262 -25.88 -7.95 1.93
CA VAL A 262 -26.42 -6.65 2.32
C VAL A 262 -27.87 -6.52 1.82
N PRO A 263 -28.74 -5.78 2.51
CA PRO A 263 -30.16 -5.67 2.14
C PRO A 263 -30.42 -4.75 0.93
N PHE A 264 -29.37 -4.20 0.31
CA PHE A 264 -29.45 -3.23 -0.77
C PHE A 264 -28.75 -3.74 -2.05
N GLY A 265 -29.33 -3.51 -3.23
CA GLY A 265 -28.73 -3.90 -4.51
C GLY A 265 -28.86 -5.40 -4.85
N PRO A 266 -28.16 -5.90 -5.90
CA PRO A 266 -27.27 -5.15 -6.77
C PRO A 266 -28.00 -4.27 -7.79
N ILE A 267 -27.54 -3.03 -7.93
CA ILE A 267 -28.07 -2.06 -8.91
C ILE A 267 -27.72 -2.49 -10.34
N LYS A 268 -26.55 -3.08 -10.56
CA LYS A 268 -26.08 -3.56 -11.88
C LYS A 268 -26.90 -4.73 -12.42
N GLY A 269 -27.85 -5.26 -11.64
CA GLY A 269 -28.67 -6.42 -11.95
C GLY A 269 -27.96 -7.74 -11.65
N HIS A 270 -28.72 -8.78 -11.28
CA HIS A 270 -28.20 -10.13 -11.16
C HIS A 270 -27.86 -10.67 -12.55
N LYS A 271 -26.57 -10.65 -12.94
CA LYS A 271 -26.09 -11.71 -13.82
C LYS A 271 -26.06 -12.97 -12.97
N ALA A 272 -27.11 -13.80 -13.09
CA ALA A 272 -27.12 -15.12 -12.49
C ALA A 272 -25.78 -15.79 -12.79
N ALA A 273 -25.00 -16.07 -11.76
CA ALA A 273 -23.81 -16.88 -11.91
C ALA A 273 -24.31 -18.21 -12.46
N THR A 274 -24.06 -18.47 -13.74
CA THR A 274 -24.27 -19.78 -14.34
C THR A 274 -23.49 -20.76 -13.47
N GLU A 275 -24.20 -21.50 -12.62
CA GLU A 275 -23.63 -22.60 -11.86
C GLU A 275 -22.96 -23.52 -12.86
N SER A 276 -21.63 -23.52 -12.89
CA SER A 276 -20.90 -24.56 -13.59
C SER A 276 -21.22 -25.85 -12.84
N LYS A 277 -22.19 -26.61 -13.33
CA LYS A 277 -22.44 -27.98 -12.89
C LYS A 277 -21.10 -28.71 -12.99
N LYS A 278 -20.45 -28.93 -11.84
CA LYS A 278 -19.36 -29.90 -11.72
C LYS A 278 -19.95 -31.23 -12.18
N LYS A 279 -19.55 -31.69 -13.37
CA LYS A 279 -19.77 -33.07 -13.77
C LYS A 279 -19.01 -33.93 -12.75
N LYS A 280 -19.76 -34.84 -12.11
CA LYS A 280 -19.22 -35.97 -11.35
C LYS A 280 -18.38 -36.85 -12.26
#